data_AF-A0AA38L818-F1
#
_entry.id   AF-A0AA38L818-F1
#
_cell.length_a   1.000
_cell.length_b   1.000
_cell.length_c   1.000
_cell.angle_alpha   90.00
_cell.angle_beta   90.00
_cell.angle_gamma   90.00
#
_symmetry.space_group_name_H-M   'P 1'
#
loop_
_entity.id
_entity.type
_entity.pdbx_description
1 polymer ?
#
loop_
_entity_poly.entity_id
_entity_poly.type
_entity_poly.pdbx_seq_one_letter_code
_entity_poly.pdbx_strand_id
1 'polypeptide(L)'
;VADLEGGLEKEWASLQCPSNDGHKFWAHEWERHGTCSFNLHEHDYFNAALTLKGRLDILGALEAADILPNGGEYDSDGILETLREAIGAVPEIRCNKNLEGKEQLLEVFVCIDKYDASTVIPCPTKPHNRCSPKIVFPPFSAALSSS
;
A
#
# COMPACT_ATOMS: atom_id res chain seq x y z
N VAL A 1 3.03 -3.73 21.14
CA VAL A 1 2.16 -4.52 20.24
C VAL A 1 2.75 -5.90 19.93
N ALA A 2 3.22 -6.61 20.96
CA ALA A 2 4.09 -7.78 20.80
C ALA A 2 3.42 -8.96 20.09
N ASP A 3 2.11 -9.15 20.31
CA ASP A 3 1.31 -10.18 19.64
C ASP A 3 1.12 -9.92 18.13
N LEU A 4 1.33 -8.69 17.67
CA LEU A 4 1.22 -8.29 16.26
C LEU A 4 2.56 -8.28 15.53
N GLU A 5 3.70 -8.41 16.23
CA GLU A 5 5.04 -8.21 15.66
C GLU A 5 5.30 -9.13 14.45
N GLY A 6 5.00 -10.42 14.54
CA GLY A 6 5.18 -11.33 13.40
C GLY A 6 4.32 -10.98 12.18
N GLY A 7 3.16 -10.35 12.40
CA GLY A 7 2.31 -9.82 11.32
C GLY A 7 2.91 -8.55 10.72
N LEU A 8 3.40 -7.64 11.56
CA LEU A 8 4.04 -6.39 11.14
C LEU A 8 5.35 -6.64 10.38
N GLU A 9 6.17 -7.59 10.83
CA GLU A 9 7.40 -7.99 10.14
C GLU A 9 7.12 -8.45 8.70
N LYS A 10 6.02 -9.18 8.49
CA LYS A 10 5.66 -9.74 7.19
C LYS A 10 4.93 -8.73 6.29
N GLU A 11 3.94 -8.04 6.83
CA GLU A 11 3.01 -7.23 6.05
C GLU A 11 3.32 -5.73 6.08
N TRP A 12 4.21 -5.29 6.98
CA TRP A 12 4.59 -3.88 7.16
C TRP A 12 6.11 -3.70 7.40
N ALA A 13 6.93 -4.43 6.63
CA ALA A 13 8.38 -4.36 6.72
C ALA A 13 8.96 -2.98 6.33
N SER A 14 10.10 -2.63 6.93
CA SER A 14 10.91 -1.48 6.50
C SER A 14 11.88 -1.90 5.39
N LEU A 15 11.83 -1.19 4.27
CA LEU A 15 12.76 -1.38 3.13
C LEU A 15 14.00 -0.46 3.19
N GLN A 16 14.22 0.22 4.32
CA GLN A 16 15.39 1.10 4.48
C GLN A 16 16.66 0.28 4.74
N CYS A 17 17.79 0.81 4.27
CA CYS A 17 19.11 0.26 4.56
C CYS A 17 19.73 0.91 5.81
N PRO A 18 20.46 0.15 6.65
CA PRO A 18 20.67 -1.30 6.57
C PRO A 18 19.42 -2.10 6.94
N SER A 19 19.44 -3.40 6.64
CA SER A 19 18.38 -4.33 7.07
C SER A 19 18.09 -4.18 8.56
N ASN A 20 16.81 -4.21 8.92
CA ASN A 20 16.32 -3.89 10.25
C ASN A 20 15.04 -4.67 10.57
N ASP A 21 14.66 -4.63 11.84
CA ASP A 21 13.51 -5.33 12.42
C ASP A 21 12.19 -4.55 12.31
N GLY A 22 12.17 -3.40 11.63
CA GLY A 22 10.98 -2.58 11.44
C GLY A 22 10.56 -1.73 12.65
N HIS A 23 11.05 -1.99 13.87
CA HIS A 23 10.58 -1.29 15.08
C HIS A 23 10.70 0.24 15.00
N LYS A 24 11.82 0.75 14.46
CA LYS A 24 12.00 2.20 14.28
C LYS A 24 11.00 2.80 13.30
N PHE A 25 10.64 2.04 12.27
CA PHE A 25 9.65 2.47 11.29
C PHE A 25 8.26 2.47 11.90
N TRP A 26 7.85 1.41 12.59
CA TRP A 26 6.54 1.37 13.25
C TRP A 26 6.41 2.44 14.34
N ALA A 27 7.45 2.66 15.15
CA ALA A 27 7.46 3.74 16.13
C ALA A 27 7.27 5.11 15.46
N HIS A 28 7.93 5.35 14.31
CA HIS A 28 7.74 6.58 13.54
C HIS A 28 6.30 6.73 13.05
N GLU A 29 5.72 5.68 12.45
CA GLU A 29 4.34 5.71 11.95
C GLU A 29 3.33 5.93 13.09
N TRP A 30 3.54 5.31 14.25
CA TRP A 30 2.72 5.56 15.43
C TRP A 30 2.84 7.00 15.91
N GLU A 31 4.05 7.48 16.20
CA GLU A 31 4.29 8.82 16.72
C GLU A 31 3.77 9.90 15.78
N ARG A 32 3.99 9.73 14.47
CA ARG A 32 3.67 10.72 13.44
C ARG A 32 2.21 10.68 13.01
N HIS A 33 1.60 9.50 12.92
CA HIS A 33 0.28 9.30 12.33
C HIS A 33 -0.71 8.65 13.30
N GLY A 34 -0.30 7.57 13.96
CA GLY A 34 -1.16 6.83 14.88
C GLY A 34 -1.67 7.65 16.06
N THR A 35 -0.85 8.51 16.66
CA THR A 35 -1.26 9.41 17.75
C THR A 35 -2.35 10.42 17.35
N CYS A 36 -2.51 10.69 16.06
CA CYS A 36 -3.56 11.56 15.51
C CYS A 36 -4.82 10.80 15.07
N SER A 37 -4.80 9.46 15.12
CA SER A 37 -5.95 8.65 14.73
C SER A 37 -7.10 8.81 15.73
N PHE A 38 -8.33 8.79 15.23
CA PHE A 38 -9.50 9.05 16.07
C PHE A 38 -9.83 7.80 16.90
N ASN A 39 -9.69 7.91 18.22
CA ASN A 39 -10.05 6.87 19.19
C ASN A 39 -9.35 5.50 19.01
N LEU A 40 -8.19 5.43 18.34
CA LEU A 40 -7.39 4.21 18.34
C LEU A 40 -6.22 4.34 19.32
N HIS A 41 -6.00 3.30 20.10
CA HIS A 41 -4.75 3.11 20.82
C HIS A 41 -3.72 2.42 19.92
N GLU A 42 -2.46 2.40 20.36
CA GLU A 42 -1.34 1.87 19.56
C GLU A 42 -1.63 0.47 19.02
N HIS A 43 -2.12 -0.44 19.87
CA HIS A 43 -2.47 -1.80 19.45
C HIS A 43 -3.57 -1.81 18.39
N ASP A 44 -4.66 -1.09 18.60
CA ASP A 44 -5.79 -1.04 17.67
C ASP A 44 -5.40 -0.42 16.31
N TYR A 45 -4.50 0.58 16.31
CA TYR A 45 -3.98 1.20 15.10
C TYR A 45 -3.26 0.18 14.20
N PHE A 46 -2.32 -0.57 14.78
CA PHE A 46 -1.58 -1.59 14.03
C PHE A 46 -2.47 -2.78 13.64
N ASN A 47 -3.36 -3.21 14.53
CA ASN A 47 -4.30 -4.29 14.22
C ASN A 47 -5.27 -3.91 13.10
N ALA A 48 -5.78 -2.67 13.09
CA ALA A 48 -6.63 -2.15 12.02
C ALA A 48 -5.89 -2.13 10.68
N ALA A 49 -4.64 -1.66 10.65
CA ALA A 49 -3.83 -1.64 9.43
C ALA A 49 -3.60 -3.05 8.85
N LEU A 50 -3.23 -4.02 9.70
CA LEU A 50 -3.05 -5.42 9.28
C LEU A 50 -4.37 -6.03 8.78
N THR A 51 -5.48 -5.78 9.48
CA THR A 51 -6.81 -6.26 9.10
C THR A 51 -7.25 -5.67 7.76
N LEU A 52 -7.05 -4.37 7.56
CA LEU A 52 -7.36 -3.67 6.31
C LEU A 52 -6.52 -4.23 5.15
N LYS A 53 -5.21 -4.38 5.33
CA LYS A 53 -4.31 -4.95 4.32
C LYS A 53 -4.74 -6.35 3.88
N GLY A 54 -5.11 -7.21 4.84
CA GLY A 54 -5.59 -8.57 4.55
C GLY A 54 -6.96 -8.58 3.86
N ARG A 55 -7.90 -7.72 4.28
CA ARG A 55 -9.25 -7.68 3.71
C ARG A 55 -9.31 -7.04 2.32
N LEU A 56 -8.51 -6.00 2.08
CA LEU A 56 -8.50 -5.29 0.80
C LEU A 56 -7.82 -6.09 -0.32
N ASP A 57 -6.86 -6.94 0.03
CA ASP A 57 -6.12 -7.84 -0.88
C ASP A 57 -5.83 -7.23 -2.26
N ILE A 58 -5.16 -6.08 -2.26
CA ILE A 58 -4.90 -5.29 -3.47
C ILE A 58 -4.17 -6.12 -4.54
N LEU A 59 -3.22 -6.97 -4.13
CA LEU A 59 -2.51 -7.84 -5.06
C LEU A 59 -3.45 -8.88 -5.66
N GLY A 60 -4.23 -9.60 -4.84
CA GLY A 60 -5.19 -10.59 -5.33
C GLY A 60 -6.24 -10.00 -6.26
N ALA A 61 -6.71 -8.77 -5.99
CA ALA A 61 -7.63 -8.04 -6.85
C ALA A 61 -7.04 -7.75 -8.24
N LEU A 62 -5.78 -7.30 -8.30
CA LEU A 62 -5.08 -7.04 -9.56
C LEU A 62 -4.79 -8.33 -10.32
N GLU A 63 -4.33 -9.38 -9.63
CA GLU A 63 -4.05 -10.67 -10.24
C GLU A 63 -5.30 -11.33 -10.84
N ALA A 64 -6.45 -11.20 -10.18
CA ALA A 64 -7.73 -11.69 -10.69
C ALA A 64 -8.17 -11.01 -12.00
N ALA A 65 -7.59 -9.85 -12.33
CA ALA A 65 -7.82 -9.10 -13.56
C ALA A 65 -6.65 -9.22 -14.56
N ASP A 66 -5.76 -10.20 -14.40
CA ASP A 66 -4.54 -10.41 -15.20
C ASP A 66 -3.55 -9.21 -15.17
N ILE A 67 -3.62 -8.38 -14.13
CA ILE A 67 -2.66 -7.31 -13.83
C ILE A 67 -1.60 -7.85 -12.87
N LEU A 68 -0.52 -8.38 -13.43
CA LEU A 68 0.49 -9.13 -12.69
C LEU A 68 1.75 -8.29 -12.44
N PRO A 69 2.46 -8.46 -11.31
CA PRO A 69 3.75 -7.85 -11.06
C PRO A 69 4.83 -8.57 -11.87
N ASN A 70 4.82 -8.41 -13.19
CA ASN A 70 5.69 -9.12 -14.13
C ASN A 70 6.57 -8.19 -14.98
N GLY A 71 6.52 -6.89 -14.71
CA GLY A 71 7.24 -5.85 -15.46
C GLY A 71 6.46 -5.35 -16.69
N GLY A 72 5.24 -5.83 -16.90
CA GLY A 72 4.33 -5.36 -17.93
C GLY A 72 3.85 -3.92 -17.68
N GLU A 73 3.40 -3.29 -18.76
CA GLU A 73 2.80 -1.96 -18.73
C GLU A 73 1.27 -2.07 -18.76
N TYR A 74 0.62 -1.39 -17.83
CA TYR A 74 -0.83 -1.45 -17.61
C TYR A 74 -1.44 -0.07 -17.71
N ASP A 75 -2.73 -0.04 -18.07
CA ASP A 75 -3.51 1.20 -18.06
C ASP A 75 -3.74 1.67 -16.62
N SER A 76 -3.36 2.91 -16.29
CA SER A 76 -3.54 3.42 -14.94
C SER A 76 -5.02 3.60 -14.58
N ASP A 77 -5.87 3.99 -15.53
CA ASP A 77 -7.33 4.03 -15.32
C ASP A 77 -7.90 2.61 -15.18
N GLY A 78 -7.33 1.64 -15.91
CA GLY A 78 -7.68 0.22 -15.77
C GLY A 78 -7.36 -0.36 -14.37
N ILE A 79 -6.21 0.00 -13.80
CA ILE A 79 -5.84 -0.36 -12.41
C ILE A 79 -6.84 0.26 -11.43
N LEU A 80 -7.14 1.56 -11.57
CA LEU A 80 -8.08 2.25 -10.69
C LEU A 80 -9.48 1.65 -10.74
N GLU A 81 -9.95 1.27 -11.93
CA GLU A 81 -11.26 0.67 -12.12
C GLU A 81 -11.33 -0.75 -11.55
N THR A 82 -10.31 -1.57 -11.79
CA THR A 82 -10.18 -2.91 -11.19
C THR A 82 -10.27 -2.84 -9.66
N LEU A 83 -9.52 -1.91 -9.07
CA LEU A 83 -9.53 -1.74 -7.62
C LEU A 83 -10.86 -1.16 -7.12
N ARG A 84 -11.49 -0.24 -7.86
CA ARG A 84 -12.83 0.28 -7.54
C ARG A 84 -13.84 -0.85 -7.40
N GLU A 85 -13.83 -1.81 -8.32
CA GLU A 85 -14.73 -2.96 -8.29
C GLU A 85 -14.42 -3.89 -7.12
N ALA A 86 -13.15 -4.11 -6.80
CA ALA A 86 -12.73 -5.00 -5.73
C ALA A 86 -13.00 -4.43 -4.32
N ILE A 87 -12.73 -3.14 -4.10
CA ILE A 87 -12.75 -2.53 -2.75
C ILE A 87 -13.95 -1.59 -2.52
N GLY A 88 -14.77 -1.33 -3.54
CA GLY A 88 -16.01 -0.56 -3.45
C GLY A 88 -15.86 0.96 -3.56
N ALA A 89 -14.64 1.48 -3.66
CA ALA A 89 -14.36 2.91 -3.90
C ALA A 89 -13.11 3.07 -4.78
N VAL A 90 -13.03 4.17 -5.52
CA VAL A 90 -11.85 4.49 -6.35
C VAL A 90 -10.68 4.85 -5.43
N PRO A 91 -9.57 4.08 -5.42
CA PRO A 91 -8.37 4.47 -4.68
C PRO A 91 -7.62 5.60 -5.38
N GLU A 92 -6.56 6.10 -4.76
CA GLU A 92 -5.53 6.88 -5.47
C GLU A 92 -4.29 6.00 -5.69
N ILE A 93 -3.55 6.25 -6.77
CA ILE A 93 -2.27 5.59 -7.01
C ILE A 93 -1.16 6.63 -7.11
N ARG A 94 0.00 6.29 -6.55
CA ARG A 94 1.24 7.06 -6.69
C ARG A 94 2.23 6.25 -7.49
N CYS A 95 2.94 6.94 -8.37
CA CYS A 95 3.97 6.35 -9.21
C CYS A 95 5.31 7.04 -9.00
N ASN A 96 6.39 6.32 -9.28
CA ASN A 96 7.73 6.86 -9.38
C ASN A 96 8.41 6.38 -10.67
N LYS A 97 9.63 6.84 -10.94
CA LYS A 97 10.42 6.34 -12.07
C LYS A 97 11.36 5.23 -11.62
N ASN A 98 11.40 4.14 -12.37
CA ASN A 98 12.37 3.06 -12.20
C ASN A 98 13.75 3.45 -12.77
N LEU A 99 14.73 2.54 -12.66
CA LEU A 99 16.09 2.77 -13.16
C LEU A 99 16.19 2.98 -14.68
N GLU A 100 15.19 2.50 -15.44
CA GLU A 100 15.08 2.69 -16.89
C GLU A 100 14.36 4.01 -17.24
N GLY A 101 13.95 4.79 -16.23
CA GLY A 101 13.22 6.04 -16.40
C GLY A 101 11.74 5.86 -16.72
N LYS A 102 11.22 4.63 -16.73
CA LYS A 102 9.79 4.33 -16.91
C LYS A 102 9.03 4.59 -15.62
N GLU A 103 7.82 5.11 -15.75
CA GLU A 103 6.94 5.29 -14.59
C GLU A 103 6.34 3.94 -14.15
N GLN A 104 6.38 3.65 -12.87
CA GLN A 104 5.92 2.40 -12.27
C GLN A 104 4.99 2.66 -11.09
N LEU A 105 4.07 1.73 -10.84
CA LEU A 105 3.22 1.74 -9.65
C LEU A 105 4.09 1.66 -8.39
N LEU A 106 3.94 2.61 -7.47
CA LEU A 106 4.67 2.66 -6.21
C LEU A 106 3.75 2.37 -5.02
N GLU A 107 2.61 3.06 -4.93
CA GLU A 107 1.68 2.95 -3.80
C GLU A 107 0.23 3.05 -4.25
N VAL A 108 -0.65 2.42 -3.48
CA VAL A 108 -2.11 2.50 -3.58
C VAL A 108 -2.63 3.09 -2.27
N PHE A 109 -3.39 4.17 -2.36
CA PHE A 109 -4.01 4.86 -1.23
C PHE A 109 -5.50 4.54 -1.20
N VAL A 110 -5.97 4.00 -0.07
CA VAL A 110 -7.38 3.72 0.18
C VAL A 110 -7.84 4.55 1.37
N CYS A 111 -8.94 5.27 1.23
CA CYS A 111 -9.49 6.09 2.30
C CYS A 111 -10.45 5.28 3.18
N ILE A 112 -10.26 5.39 4.49
CA ILE A 112 -11.00 4.65 5.51
C ILE A 112 -11.76 5.62 6.39
N ASP A 113 -12.98 5.27 6.77
CA ASP A 113 -13.76 6.06 7.71
C ASP A 113 -13.05 6.14 9.06
N LYS A 114 -12.83 7.38 9.52
CA LYS A 114 -12.05 7.62 10.73
C LYS A 114 -12.75 7.18 12.02
N TYR A 115 -14.07 6.97 12.01
CA TYR A 115 -14.83 6.65 13.22
C TYR A 115 -14.79 5.15 13.54
N ASP A 116 -14.73 4.29 12.52
CA ASP A 116 -14.69 2.83 12.69
C ASP A 116 -13.35 2.19 12.27
N ALA A 117 -12.46 2.95 11.61
CA ALA A 117 -11.16 2.50 11.11
C ALA A 117 -11.25 1.22 10.24
N SER A 118 -12.39 1.02 9.57
CA SER A 118 -12.68 -0.20 8.81
C SER A 118 -13.45 0.07 7.52
N THR A 119 -14.41 0.97 7.49
CA THR A 119 -15.24 1.17 6.30
C THR A 119 -14.45 1.90 5.20
N VAL A 120 -14.42 1.33 4.00
CA VAL A 120 -13.85 2.01 2.83
C VAL A 120 -14.77 3.14 2.40
N ILE A 121 -14.22 4.33 2.19
CA ILE A 121 -14.95 5.53 1.76
C ILE A 121 -14.29 6.15 0.51
N PRO A 122 -15.05 6.90 -0.31
CA PRO A 122 -14.45 7.73 -1.35
C PRO A 122 -13.45 8.72 -0.76
N CYS A 123 -12.27 8.86 -1.37
CA CYS A 123 -11.28 9.81 -0.91
C CYS A 123 -11.79 11.27 -1.05
N PRO A 124 -11.80 12.07 0.03
CA PRO A 124 -12.35 13.42 -0.01
C PRO A 124 -11.51 14.41 -0.84
N THR A 125 -10.21 14.14 -0.95
CA THR A 125 -9.26 14.96 -1.71
C THR A 125 -9.09 14.38 -3.11
N LYS A 126 -8.73 15.24 -4.07
CA LYS A 126 -8.34 14.79 -5.41
C LYS A 126 -6.84 14.48 -5.41
N PRO A 127 -6.38 13.49 -6.17
CA PRO A 127 -4.97 13.18 -6.29
C PRO A 127 -4.19 14.39 -6.82
N HIS A 128 -3.13 14.77 -6.11
CA HIS A 128 -2.30 15.93 -6.44
C HIS A 128 -1.44 15.73 -7.70
N ASN A 129 -1.10 14.48 -8.04
CA ASN A 129 -0.37 14.10 -9.25
C ASN A 129 -0.98 12.83 -9.82
N ARG A 130 -1.25 12.82 -11.14
CA ARG A 130 -1.70 11.62 -11.84
C ARG A 130 -0.49 10.88 -12.41
N CYS A 131 -0.47 9.57 -12.24
CA CYS A 131 0.42 8.70 -13.00
C CYS A 131 0.16 8.84 -14.51
N SER A 132 1.14 8.49 -15.34
CA SER A 132 0.97 8.40 -16.79
C SER A 132 -0.14 7.40 -17.16
N PRO A 133 -0.75 7.52 -18.36
CA PRO A 133 -1.77 6.59 -18.83
C PRO A 133 -1.32 5.12 -18.86
N LYS A 134 -0.01 4.89 -19.05
CA LYS A 134 0.63 3.57 -18.96
C LYS A 134 1.72 3.59 -17.91
N ILE A 135 1.69 2.62 -17.00
CA ILE A 135 2.69 2.46 -15.93
C ILE A 135 3.12 1.00 -15.82
N VAL A 136 4.36 0.79 -15.40
CA VAL A 136 4.93 -0.54 -15.15
C VAL A 136 4.45 -1.10 -13.82
N PHE A 137 4.10 -2.39 -13.76
CA PHE A 137 3.94 -3.13 -12.51
C PHE A 137 5.14 -4.09 -12.33
N PRO A 138 6.19 -3.67 -11.59
CA PRO A 138 7.44 -4.42 -11.55
C PRO A 138 7.31 -5.73 -10.76
N PRO A 139 8.07 -6.78 -11.13
CA PRO A 139 8.20 -7.96 -10.29
C PRO A 139 9.03 -7.65 -9.05
N PHE A 140 8.82 -8.40 -7.98
CA PHE A 140 9.76 -8.42 -6.87
C PHE A 140 11.02 -9.16 -7.31
N SER A 141 12.15 -8.46 -7.44
CA SER A 141 13.43 -9.07 -7.78
C SER A 141 14.38 -9.03 -6.59
N ALA A 142 14.72 -10.20 -6.05
CA ALA A 142 15.78 -10.36 -5.05
C ALA A 142 17.21 -10.27 -5.65
N ALA A 143 17.33 -10.04 -6.97
CA ALA A 143 18.56 -10.23 -7.74
C ALA A 143 19.65 -9.15 -7.57
N LEU A 144 19.48 -8.19 -6.65
CA LEU A 144 20.55 -7.24 -6.30
C LEU A 144 21.38 -7.66 -5.08
N SER A 145 21.18 -8.87 -4.56
CA SER A 145 21.94 -9.42 -3.42
C SER A 145 23.18 -10.24 -3.83
N SER A 146 23.50 -10.32 -5.12
CA SER A 146 24.71 -11.01 -5.61
C SER A 146 25.46 -10.13 -6.59
N SER A 147 26.34 -9.27 -6.05
CA SER A 147 27.52 -8.71 -6.72
C SER A 147 28.63 -8.53 -5.70
#